data_AF-A0A1D6FXU5-F1
#
_entry.id   AF-A0A1D6FXU5-F1
#
_cell.length_a   1.000
_cell.length_b   1.000
_cell.length_c   1.000
_cell.angle_alpha   90.00
_cell.angle_beta   90.00
_cell.angle_gamma   90.00
#
_symmetry.space_group_name_H-M   'P 1'
#
loop_
_entity.id
_entity.type
_entity.pdbx_description
1 polymer ?
#
loop_
_entity_poly.entity_id
_entity_poly.type
_entity_poly.pdbx_seq_one_letter_code
_entity_poly.pdbx_strand_id
1 'polypeptide(L)'
;MQGGPLSPDEYWVISPPALLHQPASTIVVAIDRDRNSQLAVKWVVDHLLSGASHIVLLHVAVHYHTTHGFAMVETTQGALEAEMKEIFVPYRGFFNRNGVNVEVSEVVLEEADVSKAILGYITANKIQSIALGGANRNAFTK
;
A
#
# COMPACT_ATOMS: atom_id res chain seq x y z
N MET A 1 24.82 -19.69 64.65
CA MET A 1 25.39 -19.83 63.30
C MET A 1 24.53 -19.00 62.38
N GLN A 2 25.08 -17.87 61.93
CA GLN A 2 24.41 -16.83 61.14
C GLN A 2 24.13 -17.35 59.73
N GLY A 3 22.89 -17.21 59.26
CA GLY A 3 22.56 -17.35 57.84
C GLY A 3 23.09 -16.14 57.09
N GLY A 4 24.02 -16.37 56.17
CA GLY A 4 24.57 -15.31 55.32
C GLY A 4 23.53 -14.79 54.32
N PRO A 5 23.62 -13.51 53.91
CA PRO A 5 22.77 -12.96 52.87
C PRO A 5 23.17 -13.54 51.50
N LEU A 6 22.15 -13.90 50.71
CA LEU A 6 22.29 -14.38 49.33
C LEU A 6 22.89 -13.29 48.43
N SER A 7 23.79 -13.71 47.54
CA SER A 7 24.55 -12.86 46.60
C SER A 7 23.62 -12.06 45.67
N PRO A 8 23.88 -10.78 45.38
CA PRO A 8 23.01 -9.97 44.50
C PRO A 8 23.18 -10.23 42.99
N ASP A 9 23.81 -11.31 42.55
CA ASP A 9 24.36 -11.37 41.19
C ASP A 9 23.50 -12.13 40.16
N GLU A 10 22.28 -12.55 40.52
CA GLU A 10 21.43 -13.39 39.65
C GLU A 10 20.09 -12.75 39.24
N TYR A 11 20.06 -11.44 38.96
CA TYR A 11 18.91 -10.82 38.33
C TYR A 11 19.27 -10.13 37.01
N TRP A 12 18.64 -10.59 35.93
CA TRP A 12 18.61 -10.08 34.55
C TRP A 12 19.48 -10.73 33.47
N VAL A 13 19.62 -12.06 33.50
CA VAL A 13 19.66 -12.85 32.25
C VAL A 13 18.25 -12.96 31.68
N ILE A 14 17.66 -11.86 31.21
CA ILE A 14 16.69 -11.82 30.11
C ILE A 14 16.74 -10.39 29.58
N SER A 15 17.65 -10.11 28.64
CA SER A 15 17.39 -8.98 27.75
C SER A 15 16.04 -9.29 27.09
N PRO A 16 15.02 -8.42 27.22
CA PRO A 16 13.79 -8.63 26.47
C PRO A 16 14.20 -8.76 24.99
N PRO A 17 13.63 -9.73 24.23
CA PRO A 17 13.80 -9.67 22.79
C PRO A 17 13.38 -8.27 22.40
N ALA A 18 14.18 -7.60 21.59
CA ALA A 18 13.85 -6.29 21.07
C ALA A 18 12.50 -6.42 20.35
N LEU A 19 11.41 -6.20 21.08
CA LEU A 19 10.20 -5.58 20.58
C LEU A 19 10.57 -4.11 20.29
N LEU A 20 11.62 -3.93 19.48
CA LEU A 20 11.65 -2.87 18.52
C LEU A 20 10.34 -3.06 17.80
N HIS A 21 9.38 -2.21 18.17
CA HIS A 21 8.44 -1.58 17.27
C HIS A 21 8.96 -1.78 15.84
N GLN A 22 8.62 -2.92 15.21
CA GLN A 22 8.80 -3.01 13.78
C GLN A 22 7.84 -1.92 13.32
N PRO A 23 8.33 -0.84 12.69
CA PRO A 23 7.44 0.17 12.17
C PRO A 23 6.42 -0.60 11.35
N ALA A 24 5.14 -0.45 11.66
CA ALA A 24 4.06 -1.12 10.96
C ALA A 24 4.37 -0.98 9.46
N SER A 25 4.75 -2.09 8.80
CA SER A 25 5.35 -1.98 7.48
C SER A 25 4.22 -1.62 6.53
N THR A 26 4.14 -0.33 6.20
CA THR A 26 3.20 0.19 5.21
C THR A 26 3.79 -0.03 3.83
N ILE A 27 3.04 -0.73 2.98
CA ILE A 27 3.42 -0.97 1.59
C ILE A 27 2.39 -0.28 0.72
N VAL A 28 2.85 0.60 -0.16
CA VAL A 28 2.00 1.17 -1.21
C VAL A 28 2.13 0.29 -2.45
N VAL A 29 1.00 -0.06 -3.06
CA VAL A 29 0.97 -0.70 -4.36
C VAL A 29 0.28 0.23 -5.33
N ALA A 30 1.02 0.76 -6.32
CA ALA A 30 0.39 1.54 -7.36
C ALA A 30 -0.36 0.60 -8.31
N ILE A 31 -1.64 0.91 -8.54
CA ILE A 31 -2.51 0.12 -9.38
C ILE A 31 -3.08 0.95 -10.53
N ASP A 32 -3.20 0.28 -11.67
CA ASP A 32 -3.87 0.77 -12.86
C ASP A 32 -4.71 -0.37 -13.46
N ARG A 33 -5.40 -0.11 -14.57
CA ARG A 33 -6.25 -1.06 -15.30
C ARG A 33 -5.45 -2.15 -16.04
N ASP A 34 -4.12 -2.10 -15.93
CA ASP A 34 -3.20 -3.06 -16.53
C ASP A 34 -3.05 -4.37 -15.76
N ARG A 35 -2.78 -5.44 -16.51
CA ARG A 35 -2.45 -6.77 -15.95
C ARG A 35 -1.20 -6.76 -15.08
N ASN A 36 -0.23 -5.88 -15.36
CA ASN A 36 1.01 -5.80 -14.59
C ASN A 36 0.77 -5.33 -13.16
N SER A 37 -0.26 -4.50 -12.93
CA SER A 37 -0.71 -4.10 -11.60
C SER A 37 -1.19 -5.31 -10.79
N GLN A 38 -1.91 -6.24 -11.41
CA GLN A 38 -2.34 -7.49 -10.77
C GLN A 38 -1.16 -8.40 -10.41
N LEU A 39 -0.14 -8.47 -11.27
CA LEU A 39 1.08 -9.21 -10.98
C LEU A 39 1.86 -8.57 -9.82
N ALA A 40 1.92 -7.24 -9.75
CA ALA A 40 2.56 -6.53 -8.64
C ALA A 40 1.84 -6.79 -7.30
N VAL A 41 0.51 -6.70 -7.27
CA VAL A 41 -0.29 -7.04 -6.08
C VAL A 41 -0.08 -8.49 -5.67
N LYS A 42 -0.12 -9.43 -6.62
CA LYS A 42 0.18 -10.84 -6.35
C LYS A 42 1.59 -11.02 -5.79
N TRP A 43 2.58 -10.33 -6.34
CA TRP A 43 3.96 -10.44 -5.86
C TRP A 43 4.10 -9.94 -4.41
N VAL A 44 3.48 -8.80 -4.08
CA VAL A 44 3.41 -8.25 -2.71
C VAL A 44 2.73 -9.25 -1.78
N VAL A 45 1.65 -9.86 -2.24
CA VAL A 45 0.91 -10.89 -1.51
C VAL A 45 1.81 -12.09 -1.22
N ASP A 46 2.48 -12.63 -2.22
CA ASP A 46 3.28 -13.83 -2.09
C ASP A 46 4.57 -13.61 -1.26
N HIS A 47 5.15 -12.39 -1.27
CA HIS A 47 6.48 -12.14 -0.70
C HIS A 47 6.52 -11.20 0.50
N LEU A 48 5.58 -10.26 0.61
CA LEU A 48 5.63 -9.16 1.59
C LEU A 48 4.50 -9.19 2.62
N LEU A 49 3.46 -10.02 2.43
CA LEU A 49 2.33 -10.11 3.38
C LEU A 49 2.73 -10.46 4.80
N SER A 50 3.72 -11.36 4.98
CA SER A 50 4.12 -11.81 6.31
C SER A 50 4.76 -10.72 7.18
N GLY A 51 5.25 -9.63 6.57
CA GLY A 51 5.88 -8.50 7.26
C GLY A 51 5.09 -7.21 7.16
N ALA A 52 4.00 -7.19 6.39
CA ALA A 52 3.16 -6.02 6.19
C ALA A 52 2.12 -5.89 7.30
N SER A 53 1.97 -4.69 7.84
CA SER A 53 0.85 -4.37 8.75
C SER A 53 -0.27 -3.65 8.02
N HIS A 54 0.08 -2.87 7.00
CA HIS A 54 -0.87 -2.06 6.26
C HIS A 54 -0.49 -2.03 4.77
N ILE A 55 -1.46 -2.24 3.89
CA ILE A 55 -1.27 -2.18 2.44
C ILE A 55 -2.18 -1.09 1.89
N VAL A 56 -1.59 -0.16 1.15
CA VAL A 56 -2.33 0.90 0.46
C VAL A 56 -2.37 0.57 -1.02
N LEU A 57 -3.55 0.31 -1.54
CA LEU A 57 -3.78 0.30 -2.99
C LEU A 57 -3.94 1.76 -3.44
N LEU A 58 -3.01 2.22 -4.26
CA LEU A 58 -2.96 3.60 -4.73
C LEU A 58 -3.27 3.64 -6.22
N HIS A 59 -4.38 4.27 -6.58
CA HIS A 59 -4.70 4.58 -7.97
C HIS A 59 -4.51 6.08 -8.24
N VAL A 60 -3.92 6.45 -9.37
CA VAL A 60 -3.86 7.84 -9.81
C VAL A 60 -4.79 8.04 -10.98
N ALA A 61 -5.89 8.76 -10.73
CA ALA A 61 -6.84 9.17 -11.73
C ALA A 61 -6.30 10.40 -12.49
N VAL A 62 -5.87 10.17 -13.73
CA VAL A 62 -5.51 11.26 -14.64
C VAL A 62 -6.81 11.81 -15.25
N HIS A 63 -7.35 12.87 -14.66
CA HIS A 63 -8.47 13.60 -15.24
C HIS A 63 -8.03 14.29 -16.53
N TYR A 64 -8.28 13.65 -17.67
CA TYR A 64 -8.38 14.38 -18.92
C TYR A 64 -9.70 15.15 -18.82
N HIS A 65 -9.62 16.47 -18.68
CA HIS A 65 -10.78 17.35 -18.78
C HIS A 65 -11.34 17.23 -20.21
N THR A 66 -12.12 16.18 -20.47
CA THR A 66 -12.89 16.07 -21.68
C THR A 66 -13.99 17.10 -21.55
N THR A 67 -13.83 18.17 -22.30
CA THR A 67 -14.89 19.12 -22.63
C THR A 67 -15.98 18.36 -23.40
N HIS A 68 -16.76 17.52 -22.73
CA HIS A 68 -18.02 17.02 -23.26
C HIS A 68 -19.07 18.05 -22.89
N GLY A 69 -19.34 18.91 -23.87
CA GLY A 69 -20.35 19.94 -23.78
C GLY A 69 -21.72 19.37 -23.44
N PHE A 70 -22.45 20.21 -22.71
CA PHE A 70 -23.91 20.20 -22.54
C PHE A 70 -24.50 19.02 -21.76
N ALA A 71 -25.03 19.41 -20.59
CA ALA A 71 -25.97 18.73 -19.70
C ALA A 71 -25.36 17.89 -18.56
N MET A 72 -25.80 18.27 -17.34
CA MET A 72 -25.81 17.48 -16.10
C MET A 72 -24.61 17.66 -15.17
N VAL A 73 -24.42 18.92 -14.76
CA VAL A 73 -23.75 19.28 -13.50
C VAL A 73 -24.64 18.77 -12.36
N GLU A 74 -24.31 17.60 -11.79
CA GLU A 74 -24.60 17.12 -10.42
C GLU A 74 -24.68 15.58 -10.31
N THR A 75 -24.83 14.84 -11.41
CA THR A 75 -24.99 13.36 -11.38
C THR A 75 -23.73 12.54 -11.70
N THR A 76 -22.63 13.18 -12.09
CA THR A 76 -21.47 12.48 -12.67
C THR A 76 -20.30 12.24 -11.72
N GLN A 77 -20.09 13.08 -10.69
CA GLN A 77 -18.94 12.91 -9.79
C GLN A 77 -19.02 11.59 -9.01
N GLY A 78 -20.18 11.31 -8.40
CA GLY A 78 -20.38 10.06 -7.65
C GLY A 78 -20.35 8.81 -8.53
N ALA A 79 -20.75 8.92 -9.80
CA ALA A 79 -20.67 7.82 -10.76
C ALA A 79 -19.22 7.54 -11.19
N LEU A 80 -18.43 8.60 -11.39
CA LEU A 80 -17.00 8.50 -11.69
C LEU A 80 -16.23 7.92 -10.50
N GLU A 81 -16.51 8.38 -9.27
CA GLU A 81 -15.92 7.82 -8.05
C GLU A 81 -16.29 6.34 -7.86
N ALA A 82 -17.52 5.95 -8.21
CA ALA A 82 -17.93 4.56 -8.20
C ALA A 82 -17.17 3.71 -9.24
N GLU A 83 -16.99 4.24 -10.46
CA GLU A 83 -16.19 3.59 -11.50
C GLU A 83 -14.71 3.46 -11.10
N MET A 84 -14.14 4.51 -10.48
CA MET A 84 -12.77 4.50 -9.96
C MET A 84 -12.63 3.50 -8.81
N LYS A 85 -13.66 3.32 -7.98
CA LYS A 85 -13.67 2.30 -6.93
C LYS A 85 -13.78 0.88 -7.48
N GLU A 86 -14.33 0.70 -8.68
CA GLU A 86 -14.43 -0.60 -9.33
C GLU A 86 -13.05 -1.21 -9.64
N ILE A 87 -12.03 -0.37 -9.89
CA ILE A 87 -10.67 -0.84 -10.12
C ILE A 87 -10.11 -1.63 -8.94
N PHE A 88 -10.55 -1.33 -7.71
CA PHE A 88 -10.06 -1.99 -6.49
C PHE A 88 -10.69 -3.38 -6.26
N VAL A 89 -11.87 -3.62 -6.83
CA VAL A 89 -12.63 -4.87 -6.68
C VAL A 89 -11.79 -6.13 -6.94
N PRO A 90 -11.06 -6.26 -8.07
CA PRO A 90 -10.23 -7.44 -8.32
C PRO A 90 -9.11 -7.63 -7.27
N TYR A 91 -8.64 -6.55 -6.67
CA TYR A 91 -7.51 -6.57 -5.73
C TYR A 91 -7.91 -6.97 -4.31
N ARG A 92 -9.13 -6.66 -3.86
CA ARG A 92 -9.66 -7.04 -2.53
C ARG A 92 -9.59 -8.55 -2.27
N GLY A 93 -9.84 -9.35 -3.31
CA GLY A 93 -9.82 -10.81 -3.22
C GLY A 93 -8.44 -11.41 -2.95
N PHE A 94 -7.35 -10.69 -3.23
CA PHE A 94 -6.00 -11.19 -3.01
C PHE A 94 -5.64 -11.22 -1.53
N PHE A 95 -6.12 -10.27 -0.73
CA PHE A 95 -5.74 -10.15 0.68
C PHE A 95 -6.59 -11.05 1.60
N ASN A 96 -7.86 -11.26 1.26
CA ASN A 96 -8.80 -12.07 2.06
C ASN A 96 -8.42 -13.57 2.15
N ARG A 97 -7.63 -14.08 1.19
CA ARG A 97 -7.35 -15.53 1.06
C ARG A 97 -6.18 -16.03 1.91
N ASN A 98 -5.33 -15.12 2.42
CA ASN A 98 -4.05 -15.52 3.02
C ASN A 98 -4.07 -15.66 4.55
N GLY A 99 -5.20 -15.41 5.22
CA GLY A 99 -5.34 -15.65 6.66
C GLY A 99 -4.48 -14.74 7.56
N VAL A 100 -3.93 -13.66 7.02
CA VAL A 100 -3.15 -12.66 7.76
C VAL A 100 -4.01 -11.41 7.98
N ASN A 101 -4.07 -10.91 9.22
CA ASN A 101 -4.70 -9.63 9.55
C ASN A 101 -3.82 -8.47 9.05
N VAL A 102 -3.96 -8.14 7.76
CA VAL A 102 -3.37 -6.94 7.16
C VAL A 102 -4.50 -5.97 6.84
N GLU A 103 -4.34 -4.72 7.26
CA GLU A 103 -5.28 -3.66 6.91
C GLU A 103 -5.03 -3.22 5.47
N VAL A 104 -6.08 -3.19 4.64
CA VAL A 104 -6.00 -2.75 3.25
C VAL A 104 -6.79 -1.48 3.09
N SER A 105 -6.12 -0.41 2.66
CA SER A 105 -6.74 0.87 2.35
C SER A 105 -6.70 1.15 0.85
N GLU A 106 -7.74 1.83 0.36
CA GLU A 106 -7.87 2.22 -1.03
C GLU A 106 -7.76 3.74 -1.12
N VAL A 107 -6.82 4.23 -1.94
CA VAL A 107 -6.56 5.64 -2.12
C VAL A 107 -6.58 5.96 -3.60
N VAL A 108 -7.39 6.95 -3.97
CA VAL A 108 -7.41 7.53 -5.31
C VAL A 108 -6.83 8.94 -5.22
N LEU A 109 -5.82 9.22 -6.03
CA LEU A 109 -5.25 10.55 -6.19
C LEU A 109 -5.64 11.10 -7.55
N GLU A 110 -6.00 12.38 -7.60
CA GLU A 110 -6.24 13.08 -8.86
C GLU A 110 -5.05 13.98 -9.17
N GLU A 111 -4.30 13.65 -10.21
CA GLU A 111 -3.13 14.43 -10.62
C GLU A 111 -2.81 14.17 -12.10
N ALA A 112 -2.29 15.18 -12.79
CA ALA A 112 -1.93 15.06 -14.20
C ALA A 112 -0.64 14.24 -14.41
N ASP A 113 0.29 14.35 -13.46
CA ASP A 113 1.55 13.60 -13.44
C ASP A 113 1.48 12.48 -12.40
N VAL A 114 1.33 11.25 -12.90
CA VAL A 114 1.26 10.02 -12.08
C VAL A 114 2.47 9.88 -11.17
N SER A 115 3.67 10.17 -11.67
CA SER A 115 4.91 9.97 -10.91
C SER A 115 4.99 10.95 -9.74
N LYS A 116 4.60 12.20 -10.00
CA LYS A 116 4.55 13.25 -8.98
C LYS A 116 3.51 12.94 -7.90
N ALA A 117 2.34 12.43 -8.27
CA ALA A 117 1.28 12.05 -7.33
C ALA A 117 1.76 10.96 -6.37
N ILE A 118 2.32 9.89 -6.94
CA ILE A 118 2.86 8.74 -6.19
C ILE A 118 3.98 9.21 -5.27
N LEU A 119 4.95 9.97 -5.78
CA LEU A 119 6.08 10.46 -4.99
C LEU A 119 5.63 11.40 -3.87
N GLY A 120 4.68 12.30 -4.16
CA GLY A 120 4.09 13.21 -3.18
C GLY A 120 3.41 12.45 -2.04
N TYR A 121 2.63 11.43 -2.37
CA TYR A 121 1.97 10.59 -1.37
C TYR A 121 2.95 9.83 -0.49
N ILE A 122 3.95 9.18 -1.08
CA ILE A 122 4.98 8.43 -0.33
C ILE A 122 5.74 9.37 0.61
N THR A 123 6.15 10.55 0.09
CA THR A 123 6.92 11.53 0.86
C THR A 123 6.11 12.09 2.02
N ALA A 124 4.84 12.45 1.79
CA ALA A 124 3.96 12.98 2.82
C ALA A 124 3.69 11.96 3.94
N ASN A 125 3.54 10.69 3.59
CA ASN A 125 3.23 9.60 4.52
C ASN A 125 4.48 8.87 5.05
N LYS A 126 5.69 9.29 4.65
CA LYS A 126 6.99 8.67 5.02
C LYS A 126 7.04 7.17 4.75
N ILE A 127 6.47 6.75 3.62
CA ILE A 127 6.38 5.33 3.24
C ILE A 127 7.71 4.89 2.65
N GLN A 128 8.19 3.72 3.06
CA GLN A 128 9.51 3.21 2.65
C GLN A 128 9.42 2.09 1.61
N SER A 129 8.27 1.44 1.50
CA SER A 129 8.07 0.32 0.58
C SER A 129 6.98 0.65 -0.43
N ILE A 130 7.35 0.58 -1.71
CA ILE A 130 6.43 0.70 -2.82
C ILE A 130 6.60 -0.43 -3.83
N ALA A 131 5.49 -0.98 -4.27
CA ALA A 131 5.40 -1.91 -5.38
C ALA A 131 4.68 -1.25 -6.55
N LEU A 132 5.23 -1.43 -7.75
CA LEU A 132 4.71 -0.88 -8.99
C LEU A 132 4.58 -2.00 -10.03
N GLY A 133 3.54 -1.94 -10.86
CA GLY A 133 3.47 -2.77 -12.07
C GLY A 133 4.55 -2.35 -13.07
N GLY A 134 5.21 -3.31 -13.71
CA GLY A 134 6.15 -3.02 -14.80
C GLY A 134 5.46 -2.31 -15.97
N ALA A 135 6.16 -1.38 -16.62
CA ALA A 135 5.63 -0.70 -17.80
C ALA A 135 5.50 -1.66 -18.99
N ASN A 136 4.34 -1.62 -19.67
CA ASN A 136 4.12 -2.39 -20.91
C ASN A 136 4.72 -1.72 -22.16
N ARG A 137 5.25 -0.50 -22.01
CA ARG A 137 5.97 0.20 -23.08
C ARG A 137 7.42 -0.24 -23.08
N ASN A 138 7.85 -0.90 -24.15
CA ASN A 138 9.25 -0.99 -24.51
C ASN A 138 9.80 0.45 -24.64
N ALA A 139 10.49 0.94 -23.60
CA ALA A 139 11.13 2.25 -23.61
C ALA A 139 12.36 2.32 -24.53
N PHE A 140 12.67 1.21 -25.21
CA PHE A 140 13.75 1.06 -26.19
C PHE A 140 13.17 0.85 -27.59
N THR A 141 12.65 1.90 -28.21
CA THR A 141 12.62 1.98 -29.68
C THR A 141 13.34 3.26 -30.06
N LYS A 142 14.47 3.07 -30.73
CA LYS A 142 15.42 4.07 -31.23
C LYS A 142 14.91 4.72 -32.51
#